data_AF-A0A5R9AD38-F1
#
_entry.id   AF-A0A5R9AD38-F1
#
_cell.length_a   1.000
_cell.length_b   1.000
_cell.length_c   1.000
_cell.angle_alpha   90.00
_cell.angle_beta   90.00
_cell.angle_gamma   90.00
#
_symmetry.space_group_name_H-M   'P 1'
#
loop_
_entity.id
_entity.type
_entity.pdbx_description
1 polymer ?
#
loop_
_entity_poly.entity_id
_entity_poly.type
_entity_poly.pdbx_seq_one_letter_code
_entity_poly.pdbx_strand_id
1 'polypeptide(L)'
;MVPIRTCIGCRSQTEQDSAVRFVLDGDQVTLDAERKRPGRGAWLHRSRQCFEIALKRRAFNRAFRKPVDTAQLAFEDIERLTTAKKAGWKEMNTR
;
A
#
# COMPACT_ATOMS: atom_id res chain seq x y z
N MET A 1 -7.83 6.94 -17.52
CA MET A 1 -6.96 7.77 -16.66
C MET A 1 -6.78 7.06 -15.33
N VAL A 2 -5.54 6.82 -14.89
CA VAL A 2 -5.26 6.19 -13.59
C VAL A 2 -5.26 7.28 -12.51
N PRO A 3 -5.97 7.10 -11.37
CA PRO A 3 -5.95 8.09 -10.31
C PRO A 3 -4.54 8.32 -9.75
N ILE A 4 -4.19 9.58 -9.47
CA ILE A 4 -2.95 9.93 -8.79
C ILE A 4 -3.18 9.93 -7.27
N ARG A 5 -2.25 9.32 -6.54
CA ARG A 5 -2.26 9.19 -5.08
C ARG A 5 -1.00 9.80 -4.50
N THR A 6 -1.09 10.26 -3.26
CA THR A 6 0.07 10.77 -2.52
C THR A 6 0.59 9.70 -1.58
N CYS A 7 1.87 9.38 -1.70
CA CYS A 7 2.55 8.45 -0.79
C CYS A 7 2.59 9.05 0.63
N ILE A 8 2.14 8.30 1.63
CA ILE A 8 2.16 8.74 3.03
C ILE A 8 3.57 8.79 3.63
N GLY A 9 4.52 8.06 3.03
CA GLY A 9 5.93 8.02 3.45
C GLY A 9 6.69 9.26 2.96
N CYS A 10 6.88 9.38 1.64
CA CYS A 10 7.68 10.46 1.04
C CYS A 10 6.89 11.70 0.61
N ARG A 11 5.55 11.66 0.61
CA ARG A 11 4.65 12.75 0.18
C ARG A 11 4.67 13.07 -1.32
N SER A 12 5.42 12.33 -2.15
CA SER A 12 5.37 12.45 -3.61
C SER A 12 4.09 11.83 -4.18
N GLN A 13 3.72 12.29 -5.39
CA GLN A 13 2.61 11.75 -6.17
C GLN A 13 3.03 10.48 -6.91
N THR A 14 2.07 9.58 -7.11
CA THR A 14 2.26 8.33 -7.85
C THR A 14 0.94 7.86 -8.41
N GLU A 15 1.01 7.08 -9.48
CA GLU A 15 -0.18 6.40 -9.99
C GLU A 15 -0.68 5.37 -8.99
N GLN A 16 -2.01 5.23 -8.90
CA GLN A 16 -2.64 4.24 -8.02
C GLN A 16 -2.10 2.83 -8.27
N ASP A 17 -1.78 2.49 -9.52
CA ASP A 17 -1.21 1.21 -9.95
C ASP A 17 0.25 1.00 -9.58
N SER A 18 0.96 2.05 -9.18
CA SER A 18 2.34 2.02 -8.68
C SER A 18 2.43 2.05 -7.15
N ALA A 19 1.29 2.23 -6.47
CA ALA A 19 1.18 2.25 -5.02
C ALA A 19 0.46 1.02 -4.45
N VAL A 20 0.62 0.84 -3.14
CA VAL A 20 -0.10 -0.13 -2.32
C VAL A 20 -1.08 0.63 -1.43
N ARG A 21 -2.31 0.12 -1.36
CA ARG A 21 -3.33 0.64 -0.46
C ARG A 21 -3.26 -0.11 0.86
N PHE A 22 -3.33 0.65 1.94
CA PHE A 22 -3.53 0.17 3.30
C PHE A 22 -4.87 0.65 3.81
N VAL A 23 -5.52 -0.17 4.62
CA VAL A 23 -6.80 0.16 5.28
C VAL A 23 -6.72 -0.23 6.75
N LEU A 24 -7.75 0.16 7.51
CA LEU A 24 -7.91 -0.29 8.88
C LEU A 24 -8.90 -1.43 9.00
N ASP A 25 -8.54 -2.40 9.82
CA ASP A 25 -9.40 -3.44 10.35
C ASP A 25 -9.44 -3.26 11.88
N GLY A 26 -10.48 -2.59 12.38
CA GLY A 26 -10.48 -2.04 13.74
C GLY A 26 -9.39 -0.98 13.93
N ASP A 27 -8.37 -1.32 14.71
CA ASP A 27 -7.16 -0.51 14.92
C ASP A 27 -5.94 -1.03 14.17
N GLN A 28 -6.03 -2.23 13.56
CA GLN A 28 -4.93 -2.85 12.84
C GLN A 28 -4.82 -2.30 11.43
N VAL A 29 -3.61 -1.88 11.03
CA VAL A 29 -3.33 -1.56 9.64
C VAL A 29 -3.11 -2.84 8.85
N THR A 30 -3.81 -2.97 7.73
CA THR A 30 -3.71 -4.13 6.83
C THR A 30 -3.57 -3.72 5.36
N LEU A 31 -3.03 -4.61 4.54
CA LEU A 31 -2.88 -4.43 3.10
C LEU A 31 -4.20 -4.67 2.37
N ASP A 32 -4.54 -3.78 1.44
CA ASP A 32 -5.69 -3.90 0.54
C ASP A 32 -5.23 -3.87 -0.92
N ALA A 33 -4.57 -4.95 -1.35
CA ALA A 33 -4.00 -5.08 -2.68
C ALA A 33 -5.05 -4.99 -3.81
N GLU A 34 -6.25 -5.53 -3.55
CA GLU A 34 -7.37 -5.52 -4.47
C GLU A 34 -8.15 -4.21 -4.46
N ARG A 35 -7.92 -3.35 -3.46
CA ARG A 35 -8.59 -2.05 -3.29
C ARG A 35 -10.09 -2.18 -3.08
N LYS A 36 -10.54 -3.29 -2.50
CA LYS A 36 -11.97 -3.60 -2.32
C LYS A 36 -12.44 -3.37 -0.89
N ARG A 37 -11.52 -3.21 0.06
CA ARG A 37 -11.91 -3.01 1.46
C ARG A 37 -12.54 -1.62 1.66
N PRO A 38 -13.63 -1.52 2.43
CA PRO A 38 -14.31 -0.25 2.70
C PRO A 38 -13.46 0.65 3.62
N GLY A 39 -13.84 1.92 3.69
CA GLY A 39 -13.23 2.89 4.61
C GLY A 39 -12.05 3.67 4.02
N ARG A 40 -11.45 4.51 4.88
CA ARG A 40 -10.34 5.38 4.50
C ARG A 40 -9.13 4.54 4.11
N GLY A 41 -8.56 4.79 2.93
CA GLY A 41 -7.32 4.17 2.49
C GLY A 41 -6.12 5.11 2.63
N ALA A 42 -4.96 4.53 2.93
CA ALA A 42 -3.67 5.19 2.88
C ALA A 42 -2.82 4.59 1.76
N TRP A 43 -2.04 5.41 1.06
CA TRP A 43 -1.28 4.98 -0.12
C TRP A 43 0.21 5.07 0.13
N LEU A 44 0.95 4.05 -0.27
CA LEU A 44 2.40 3.99 -0.12
C LEU A 44 3.06 3.48 -1.39
N HIS A 45 4.23 4.00 -1.75
CA HIS A 45 5.04 3.37 -2.79
C HIS A 45 5.44 1.95 -2.40
N ARG A 46 5.69 1.10 -3.40
CA ARG A 46 6.32 -0.22 -3.26
C ARG A 46 7.82 -0.08 -3.05
N SER A 47 8.21 0.64 -2.02
CA SER A 47 9.60 0.98 -1.72
C SER A 47 9.85 0.78 -0.23
N ARG A 48 10.92 0.05 0.09
CA ARG A 48 11.31 -0.20 1.48
C ARG A 48 11.57 1.09 2.23
N GLN A 49 12.22 2.05 1.56
CA GLN A 49 12.45 3.38 2.12
C GLN A 49 11.14 4.09 2.50
N CYS A 50 10.12 4.05 1.62
CA CYS A 50 8.83 4.68 1.93
C CYS A 50 8.13 3.98 3.09
N PHE A 51 8.22 2.66 3.18
CA PHE A 51 7.66 1.86 4.26
C PHE A 51 8.30 2.20 5.62
N GLU A 52 9.62 2.21 5.69
CA GLU A 52 10.36 2.57 6.90
C GLU A 52 10.07 4.00 7.34
N ILE A 53 10.02 4.95 6.40
CA ILE A 53 9.65 6.33 6.70
C ILE A 53 8.22 6.40 7.25
N ALA A 54 7.29 5.64 6.66
CA ALA A 54 5.90 5.62 7.11
C ALA A 54 5.75 5.10 8.54
N LEU A 55 6.48 4.04 8.90
CA LEU A 55 6.53 3.51 10.26
C LEU A 55 7.19 4.51 11.22
N LYS A 56 8.43 4.93 10.91
CA LYS A 56 9.24 5.82 11.77
C LYS A 56 8.54 7.15 12.06
N ARG A 57 7.83 7.71 11.08
CA ARG A 57 7.13 9.00 11.22
C ARG A 57 5.66 8.86 11.63
N ARG A 58 5.20 7.67 12.02
CA ARG A 58 3.80 7.37 12.36
C ARG A 58 2.82 7.90 11.31
N ALA A 59 3.18 7.72 10.03
CA ALA A 59 2.42 8.24 8.91
C ALA A 59 1.04 7.59 8.80
N PHE A 60 0.91 6.33 9.18
CA PHE A 60 -0.37 5.63 9.26
C PHE A 60 -1.33 6.29 10.26
N ASN A 61 -0.85 6.70 11.44
CA ASN A 61 -1.68 7.40 12.42
C ASN A 61 -2.26 8.69 11.83
N ARG A 62 -1.43 9.46 11.11
CA ARG A 62 -1.87 10.70 10.45
C ARG A 62 -2.85 10.43 9.30
N ALA A 63 -2.57 9.40 8.50
CA ALA A 63 -3.43 9.02 7.38
C ALA A 63 -4.82 8.59 7.86
N PHE A 64 -4.88 7.82 8.94
CA PHE A 64 -6.14 7.34 9.51
C PHE A 64 -6.77 8.28 10.55
N ARG A 65 -6.04 9.31 10.97
CA ARG A 65 -6.44 10.32 11.97
C ARG A 65 -6.72 9.73 13.36
N LYS A 66 -6.04 8.64 13.72
CA LYS A 66 -6.05 8.03 15.07
C LYS A 66 -4.78 7.20 15.29
N PRO A 67 -4.41 6.86 16.53
CA PRO A 67 -3.42 5.80 16.77
C PRO A 67 -3.87 4.49 16.14
N VAL A 68 -2.94 3.77 15.52
CA VAL A 68 -3.20 2.49 14.84
C VAL A 68 -2.06 1.52 15.12
N ASP A 69 -2.35 0.24 15.06
CA ASP A 69 -1.37 -0.83 15.20
C ASP A 69 -0.75 -1.17 13.83
N THR A 70 0.58 -1.11 13.76
CA THR A 70 1.38 -1.46 12.60
C THR A 70 2.30 -2.65 12.85
N ALA A 71 2.19 -3.34 13.98
CA ALA A 71 3.10 -4.41 14.40
C ALA A 71 3.11 -5.60 13.42
N GLN A 72 1.98 -5.87 12.77
CA GLN A 72 1.85 -6.95 11.80
C GLN A 72 2.28 -6.55 10.37
N LEU A 73 2.70 -5.31 10.15
CA LEU A 73 3.15 -4.89 8.83
C LEU A 73 4.59 -5.36 8.58
N ALA A 74 4.78 -6.18 7.54
CA ALA A 74 6.09 -6.50 6.99
C ALA A 74 6.23 -5.94 5.58
N PHE A 75 7.43 -5.49 5.20
CA PHE A 75 7.67 -5.02 3.84
C PHE A 75 7.58 -6.17 2.84
N GLU A 76 7.93 -7.36 3.29
CA GLU A 76 7.92 -8.62 2.55
C GLU A 76 6.50 -8.95 2.05
N ASP A 77 5.45 -8.56 2.79
CA ASP A 77 4.05 -8.74 2.35
C ASP A 77 3.71 -7.84 1.17
N ILE A 78 4.29 -6.63 1.11
CA ILE A 78 4.18 -5.75 -0.06
C ILE A 78 4.83 -6.41 -1.26
N GLU A 79 6.02 -6.99 -1.10
CA GLU A 79 6.74 -7.66 -2.19
C GLU A 79 5.99 -8.88 -2.71
N ARG A 80 5.49 -9.74 -1.82
CA ARG A 80 4.70 -10.94 -2.19
C ARG A 80 3.50 -10.58 -3.06
N LEU A 81 2.79 -9.51 -2.74
CA LEU A 81 1.65 -9.02 -3.54
C LEU A 81 2.06 -8.50 -4.91
N THR A 82 3.27 -7.98 -5.07
CA THR A 82 3.79 -7.54 -6.37
C THR A 82 4.20 -8.70 -7.27
N THR A 83 4.76 -9.77 -6.69
CA THR A 83 5.17 -10.97 -7.43
C THR A 83 3.96 -11.78 -7.90
N ALA A 84 2.92 -11.91 -7.06
CA ALA A 84 1.68 -12.59 -7.43
C ALA A 84 0.98 -11.94 -8.64
N LYS A 85 1.08 -10.60 -8.79
CA LYS A 85 0.55 -9.90 -9.98
C LYS A 85 1.34 -10.16 -11.26
N LYS A 86 2.64 -10.47 -11.19
CA LYS A 86 3.45 -10.85 -12.39
C LYS A 86 3.11 -12.25 -12.90
N ALA A 87 2.65 -13.15 -12.02
CA ALA A 87 2.27 -14.51 -12.41
C ALA A 87 0.98 -14.56 -13.25
N GLY A 88 0.12 -13.55 -13.19
CA GLY A 88 -1.13 -13.48 -13.96
C GLY A 88 -1.02 -12.87 -15.36
N TRP A 89 0.18 -12.47 -15.82
CA TRP A 89 0.37 -11.77 -17.12
C TRP A 89 1.28 -12.49 -18.13
N LYS A 90 1.69 -13.73 -17.86
CA LYS A 90 2.38 -14.59 -18.85
C LYS A 90 1.49 -15.71 -19.37
N GLU A 91 0.34 -15.38 -19.94
CA GLU A 91 -0.33 -16.23 -20.93
C GLU A 91 -1.43 -15.41 -21.59
N MET A 92 -1.07 -14.68 -22.65
CA MET A 92 -1.95 -14.26 -23.76
C MET A 92 -1.20 -13.23 -24.62
N ASN A 93 -0.14 -13.66 -25.32
CA ASN A 93 0.06 -13.25 -26.71
C ASN A 93 1.05 -14.20 -27.40
N THR A 94 0.52 -15.33 -27.89
CA THR A 94 1.18 -16.08 -28.97
C THR A 94 0.07 -16.58 -29.87
N ARG A 95 -0.34 -15.71 -30.80
CA ARG A 95 -0.81 -16.04 -32.15
C ARG A 95 -0.85 -14.77 -32.97
#